data_AF-A0A246JEH4-F1
#
_entry.id   AF-A0A246JEH4-F1
#
_cell.length_a   1.000
_cell.length_b   1.000
_cell.length_c   1.000
_cell.angle_alpha   90.00
_cell.angle_beta   90.00
_cell.angle_gamma   90.00
#
_symmetry.space_group_name_H-M   'P 1'
#
loop_
_entity.id
_entity.type
_entity.pdbx_description
1 polymer ?
#
loop_
_entity_poly.entity_id
_entity_poly.type
_entity_poly.pdbx_seq_one_letter_code
_entity_poly.pdbx_strand_id
1 'polypeptide(L)'
;MSQIQSAALTLAGVTLAFLLLVFLVSRWRRNAATPGQPKRAGTSRLPREISLPRRNRAMEAPIEISAARLARISGKTPLAGAAEAAPETVADLLVAEPPAPSAAREVEQMLETIVAQVEQEADRIEPGDTGAVVVRLVPQIPPRDTAHPTSWLGGRPRLDRGMAWPEIREIPAAFIAQISFADLPRDLWDGLGPRSGAFAVFTHPRDGDVAMIAVADPDEPIDPPRPQDDAEHWFTPRGALHFGDLKPFSQSGIPAWPVDLVAVRRGDADPRDAEIADETPGDRFYRTGYDIADPAFHPFDWDLMVALAEILAMRIERFWRDVDSASPIAAQLAHVEHRLATFDAGGGDPMDRGELENMRASLGELVDATEAAAATNRDARARAEEIIAIIRDSARKAAFSRSDAAAVMEAIRAIRWTKVHRGPDPEGRPGAERIESQTLALTQHHPDAPLWVHDYHNVWFDRARRTYAADPDALSDAARAVVEPWCRELAARDVGSIGNPPDAHFETHATLIGLPSSALMGWAFGDADRLALVLRKADLAMGRFDRPLAQFGT
;
A
#
# COMPACT_ATOMS: atom_id res chain seq x y z
N MET A 1 13.17 54.73 -6.09
CA MET A 1 13.39 53.31 -5.75
C MET A 1 14.20 52.68 -6.87
N SER A 2 15.27 51.95 -6.54
CA SER A 2 16.05 51.24 -7.57
C SER A 2 15.23 50.07 -8.13
N GLN A 3 15.46 49.67 -9.38
CA GLN A 3 14.77 48.52 -9.99
C GLN A 3 14.92 47.24 -9.16
N ILE A 4 16.02 47.10 -8.42
CA ILE A 4 16.29 45.99 -7.50
C ILE A 4 15.34 46.03 -6.30
N GLN A 5 15.04 47.21 -5.74
CA GLN A 5 14.08 47.34 -4.64
C GLN A 5 12.65 47.04 -5.10
N SER A 6 12.30 47.40 -6.33
CA SER A 6 11.01 47.06 -6.93
C SER A 6 10.87 45.54 -7.10
N ALA A 7 11.88 44.88 -7.67
CA ALA A 7 11.86 43.43 -7.84
C ALA A 7 11.80 42.66 -6.50
N ALA A 8 12.52 43.13 -5.48
CA ALA A 8 12.49 42.53 -4.14
C ALA A 8 11.10 42.67 -3.47
N LEU A 9 10.44 43.83 -3.62
CA LEU A 9 9.09 44.05 -3.11
C LEU A 9 8.05 43.20 -3.85
N THR A 10 8.18 43.04 -5.16
CA THR A 10 7.29 42.18 -5.94
C THR A 10 7.45 40.72 -5.55
N LEU A 11 8.68 40.24 -5.36
CA LEU A 11 8.94 38.87 -4.92
C LEU A 11 8.41 38.61 -3.50
N ALA A 12 8.60 39.56 -2.58
CA ALA A 12 8.04 39.48 -1.23
C ALA A 12 6.50 39.44 -1.26
N GLY A 13 5.86 40.25 -2.11
CA GLY A 13 4.41 40.27 -2.29
C GLY A 13 3.87 38.94 -2.84
N VAL A 14 4.51 38.37 -3.85
CA VAL A 14 4.12 37.08 -4.44
C VAL A 14 4.30 35.93 -3.43
N THR A 15 5.40 35.95 -2.67
CA THR A 15 5.67 34.93 -1.64
C THR A 15 4.64 34.99 -0.52
N LEU A 16 4.26 36.19 -0.08
CA LEU A 16 3.24 36.38 0.96
C LEU A 16 1.86 35.91 0.46
N ALA A 17 1.50 36.23 -0.78
CA ALA A 17 0.25 35.79 -1.40
C ALA A 17 0.18 34.26 -1.52
N PHE A 18 1.29 33.62 -1.90
CA PHE A 18 1.39 32.16 -1.98
C PHE A 18 1.20 31.50 -0.60
N LEU A 19 1.86 32.00 0.44
CA LEU A 19 1.70 31.49 1.81
C LEU A 19 0.28 31.67 2.34
N LEU A 20 -0.38 32.78 1.99
CA LEU A 20 -1.76 33.06 2.38
C LEU A 20 -2.73 32.10 1.68
N LEU A 21 -2.47 31.75 0.42
CA LEU A 21 -3.26 30.78 -0.34
C LEU A 21 -3.10 29.36 0.22
N VAL A 22 -1.86 28.94 0.55
CA VAL A 22 -1.59 27.66 1.23
C VAL A 22 -2.29 27.60 2.59
N PHE A 23 -2.25 28.69 3.36
CA PHE A 23 -2.93 28.78 4.65
C PHE A 23 -4.46 28.67 4.52
N LEU A 24 -5.06 29.36 3.54
CA LEU A 24 -6.50 29.29 3.28
C LEU A 24 -6.92 27.89 2.84
N VAL A 25 -6.18 27.23 1.94
CA VAL A 25 -6.45 25.85 1.53
C VAL A 25 -6.34 24.87 2.70
N SER A 26 -5.31 25.03 3.54
CA SER A 26 -5.14 24.22 4.76
C SER A 26 -6.27 24.43 5.77
N ARG A 27 -6.74 25.68 5.93
CA ARG A 27 -7.86 26.01 6.82
C ARG A 27 -9.18 25.49 6.28
N TRP A 28 -9.39 25.55 4.96
CA TRP A 28 -10.60 25.05 4.32
C TRP A 28 -10.68 23.52 4.40
N ARG A 29 -9.57 22.81 4.19
CA ARG A 29 -9.48 21.35 4.42
C ARG A 29 -9.74 20.95 5.87
N ARG A 30 -9.31 21.77 6.85
CA ARG A 30 -9.57 21.51 8.27
C ARG A 30 -11.02 21.80 8.69
N ASN A 31 -11.69 22.75 8.04
CA ASN A 31 -13.07 23.10 8.33
C ASN A 31 -14.10 22.26 7.55
N ALA A 32 -13.66 21.42 6.60
CA ALA A 32 -14.50 20.45 5.90
C ALA A 32 -14.83 19.20 6.75
N ALA A 33 -14.23 19.06 7.95
CA ALA A 33 -14.70 18.12 8.95
C ALA A 33 -16.00 18.67 9.57
N THR A 34 -17.14 18.22 9.04
CA THR A 34 -18.45 18.52 9.62
C THR A 34 -18.51 17.97 11.05
N PRO A 35 -18.94 18.77 12.05
CA PRO A 35 -19.13 18.28 13.40
C PRO A 35 -20.36 17.36 13.43
N GLY A 36 -20.12 16.06 13.58
CA GLY A 36 -21.19 15.09 13.80
C GLY A 36 -21.90 15.35 15.13
N GLN A 37 -23.16 15.77 15.04
CA GLN A 37 -24.10 15.85 16.16
C GLN A 37 -24.30 14.47 16.85
N PRO A 38 -24.62 14.45 18.16
CA PRO A 38 -24.74 13.22 18.94
C PRO A 38 -26.07 12.52 18.65
N LYS A 39 -26.03 11.29 18.12
CA LYS A 39 -27.23 10.45 18.00
C LYS A 39 -27.40 9.56 19.24
N ARG A 40 -28.58 9.72 19.86
CA ARG A 40 -29.14 8.90 20.93
C ARG A 40 -29.30 7.45 20.51
N ALA A 41 -29.25 6.60 21.54
CA ALA A 41 -29.45 5.16 21.53
C ALA A 41 -30.74 4.71 20.83
N GLY A 42 -30.58 3.73 19.94
CA GLY A 42 -31.66 2.98 19.29
C GLY A 42 -31.10 1.69 18.73
N THR A 43 -31.46 0.58 19.38
CA THR A 43 -31.06 -0.80 19.12
C THR A 43 -31.40 -1.29 17.70
N SER A 44 -30.45 -1.89 16.96
CA SER A 44 -30.72 -3.01 16.04
C SER A 44 -29.43 -3.65 15.48
N ARG A 45 -29.26 -4.93 15.83
CA ARG A 45 -28.75 -6.07 15.02
C ARG A 45 -27.36 -5.97 14.36
N LEU A 46 -26.41 -6.65 15.01
CA LEU A 46 -25.12 -7.11 14.48
C LEU A 46 -25.30 -8.21 13.40
N PRO A 47 -24.49 -8.23 12.33
CA PRO A 47 -24.07 -9.45 11.66
C PRO A 47 -22.85 -10.06 12.38
N ARG A 48 -22.84 -11.39 12.43
CA ARG A 48 -21.87 -12.27 13.12
C ARG A 48 -20.41 -12.00 12.75
N GLU A 49 -19.60 -11.70 13.77
CA GLU A 49 -18.17 -11.96 13.75
C GLU A 49 -17.90 -13.46 14.02
N ILE A 50 -16.98 -14.02 13.22
CA ILE A 50 -16.40 -15.35 13.42
C ILE A 50 -15.30 -15.17 14.49
N SER A 51 -15.62 -15.54 15.74
CA SER A 51 -14.68 -15.53 16.86
C SER A 51 -14.02 -16.92 16.99
N LEU A 52 -12.68 -16.97 16.87
CA LEU A 52 -11.88 -18.16 17.16
C LEU A 52 -11.61 -18.27 18.68
N PRO A 53 -11.53 -19.49 19.24
CA PRO A 53 -11.79 -19.73 20.66
C PRO A 53 -10.53 -19.56 21.53
N ARG A 54 -10.61 -18.68 22.54
CA ARG A 54 -9.71 -18.71 23.70
C ARG A 54 -10.11 -19.86 24.63
N ARG A 55 -9.24 -20.87 24.68
CA ARG A 55 -9.33 -22.03 25.57
C ARG A 55 -8.79 -21.64 26.95
N ASN A 56 -9.65 -21.44 27.93
CA ASN A 56 -9.27 -21.49 29.35
C ASN A 56 -10.08 -22.56 30.07
N ARG A 57 -9.37 -23.28 30.93
CA ARG A 57 -9.70 -24.56 31.57
C ARG A 57 -10.81 -24.40 32.62
N ALA A 58 -11.70 -25.38 32.66
CA ALA A 58 -12.89 -25.45 33.50
C ALA A 58 -12.60 -25.84 34.96
N MET A 59 -13.49 -25.39 35.85
CA MET A 59 -13.90 -26.11 37.06
C MET A 59 -15.44 -26.24 37.02
N GLU A 60 -15.94 -27.43 37.34
CA GLU A 60 -17.26 -27.97 36.99
C GLU A 60 -18.45 -27.41 37.82
N ALA A 61 -19.55 -27.11 37.11
CA ALA A 61 -20.97 -27.53 37.21
C ALA A 61 -21.73 -27.55 38.58
N PRO A 62 -23.10 -27.60 38.66
CA PRO A 62 -24.05 -27.98 37.60
C PRO A 62 -25.47 -27.29 37.54
N ILE A 63 -26.14 -27.44 36.37
CA ILE A 63 -27.60 -27.70 36.14
C ILE A 63 -28.60 -26.56 36.49
N GLU A 64 -29.67 -26.21 35.78
CA GLU A 64 -30.40 -26.54 34.54
C GLU A 64 -31.31 -25.30 34.30
N ILE A 65 -31.73 -24.93 33.10
CA ILE A 65 -32.98 -25.39 32.47
C ILE A 65 -32.93 -24.90 31.01
N SER A 66 -33.20 -25.81 30.09
CA SER A 66 -33.45 -25.54 28.68
C SER A 66 -34.94 -25.27 28.42
N ALA A 67 -35.21 -24.56 27.32
CA ALA A 67 -36.37 -24.65 26.40
C ALA A 67 -36.65 -23.25 25.83
N ALA A 68 -36.46 -23.04 24.52
CA ALA A 68 -37.56 -23.30 23.59
C ALA A 68 -38.90 -22.66 24.03
N ARG A 69 -38.92 -21.33 24.14
CA ARG A 69 -40.07 -20.41 24.10
C ARG A 69 -39.50 -19.09 23.59
N LEU A 70 -39.71 -18.57 22.39
CA LEU A 70 -40.90 -18.49 21.55
C LEU A 70 -40.46 -18.09 20.13
N ALA A 71 -40.93 -18.82 19.12
CA ALA A 71 -41.03 -18.33 17.75
C ALA A 71 -42.37 -17.61 17.57
N ARG A 72 -42.43 -16.55 16.73
CA ARG A 72 -43.34 -16.41 15.56
C ARG A 72 -43.66 -14.95 15.15
N ILE A 73 -43.32 -14.66 13.88
CA ILE A 73 -44.18 -14.16 12.77
C ILE A 73 -44.99 -12.86 12.93
N SER A 74 -44.76 -11.89 12.04
CA SER A 74 -45.76 -11.19 11.18
C SER A 74 -44.98 -10.10 10.39
N GLY A 75 -44.94 -9.98 9.06
CA GLY A 75 -45.91 -10.31 8.02
C GLY A 75 -46.77 -9.07 7.72
N LYS A 76 -46.42 -8.28 6.68
CA LYS A 76 -47.31 -7.53 5.75
C LYS A 76 -46.61 -6.43 4.93
N THR A 77 -46.65 -6.61 3.61
CA THR A 77 -46.88 -5.59 2.55
C THR A 77 -48.29 -5.95 1.97
N PRO A 78 -48.98 -5.23 1.05
CA PRO A 78 -48.56 -4.14 0.15
C PRO A 78 -49.66 -3.07 -0.19
N LEU A 79 -49.42 -2.34 -1.31
CA LEU A 79 -50.25 -1.41 -2.13
C LEU A 79 -49.99 0.09 -1.89
N ALA A 80 -49.40 0.83 -2.84
CA ALA A 80 -49.79 1.20 -4.21
C ALA A 80 -50.50 2.57 -4.24
N GLY A 81 -50.07 3.43 -5.17
CA GLY A 81 -50.73 4.72 -5.44
C GLY A 81 -49.83 5.69 -6.20
N ALA A 82 -49.93 5.65 -7.52
CA ALA A 82 -49.38 6.64 -8.44
C ALA A 82 -50.13 7.99 -8.33
N ALA A 83 -49.45 9.10 -8.59
CA ALA A 83 -49.92 10.14 -9.52
C ALA A 83 -48.91 11.29 -9.66
N GLU A 84 -48.68 11.59 -10.92
CA GLU A 84 -47.97 12.67 -11.60
C GLU A 84 -48.73 14.01 -11.51
N ALA A 85 -48.01 15.13 -11.31
CA ALA A 85 -48.34 16.46 -11.87
C ALA A 85 -47.22 17.47 -11.58
N ALA A 86 -46.78 18.16 -12.63
CA ALA A 86 -45.77 19.22 -12.64
C ALA A 86 -46.39 20.62 -12.38
N PRO A 87 -45.73 21.74 -12.75
CA PRO A 87 -44.91 22.60 -11.89
C PRO A 87 -45.55 23.97 -11.62
N GLU A 88 -45.22 24.61 -10.49
CA GLU A 88 -45.57 26.01 -10.25
C GLU A 88 -44.32 26.90 -10.23
N THR A 89 -44.31 27.83 -11.17
CA THR A 89 -43.48 29.03 -11.26
C THR A 89 -43.74 29.98 -10.10
N VAL A 90 -42.69 30.44 -9.44
CA VAL A 90 -42.68 31.72 -8.72
C VAL A 90 -41.46 32.51 -9.18
N ALA A 91 -41.69 33.35 -10.18
CA ALA A 91 -40.86 34.50 -10.49
C ALA A 91 -41.29 35.62 -9.53
N ASP A 92 -40.32 36.10 -8.75
CA ASP A 92 -40.07 37.50 -8.41
C ASP A 92 -39.41 37.55 -7.05
N LEU A 93 -38.09 37.82 -7.05
CA LEU A 93 -37.45 38.78 -6.17
C LEU A 93 -35.96 38.87 -6.53
N LEU A 94 -35.59 40.09 -6.96
CA LEU A 94 -34.29 40.76 -6.88
C LEU A 94 -33.66 41.12 -8.24
N VAL A 95 -33.95 42.37 -8.60
CA VAL A 95 -33.25 43.22 -9.55
C VAL A 95 -31.78 43.33 -9.12
N ALA A 96 -30.88 42.86 -9.97
CA ALA A 96 -29.45 43.18 -9.95
C ALA A 96 -29.08 43.83 -11.30
N GLU A 97 -28.31 44.91 -11.24
CA GLU A 97 -27.84 45.68 -12.38
C GLU A 97 -27.23 44.82 -13.49
N PRO A 98 -27.38 45.20 -14.78
CA PRO A 98 -26.75 44.47 -15.87
C PRO A 98 -25.22 44.58 -15.77
N PRO A 99 -24.48 43.46 -15.82
CA PRO A 99 -23.03 43.50 -15.80
C PRO A 99 -22.52 44.24 -17.04
N ALA A 100 -21.42 44.99 -16.88
CA ALA A 100 -20.74 45.68 -17.96
C ALA A 100 -20.46 44.72 -19.14
N PRO A 101 -20.51 45.18 -20.41
CA PRO A 101 -20.45 44.33 -21.60
C PRO A 101 -19.16 43.49 -21.73
N SER A 102 -18.12 43.78 -20.95
CA SER A 102 -16.91 42.95 -20.86
C SER A 102 -17.13 41.69 -20.02
N ALA A 103 -17.86 41.79 -18.90
CA ALA A 103 -18.13 40.66 -18.01
C ALA A 103 -19.12 39.65 -18.61
N ALA A 104 -20.07 40.13 -19.43
CA ALA A 104 -20.96 39.24 -20.19
C ALA A 104 -20.21 38.40 -21.23
N ARG A 105 -19.22 38.99 -21.92
CA ARG A 105 -18.35 38.27 -22.86
C ARG A 105 -17.40 37.29 -22.20
N GLU A 106 -16.86 37.64 -21.03
CA GLU A 106 -16.00 36.75 -20.26
C GLU A 106 -16.76 35.53 -19.73
N VAL A 107 -18.02 35.73 -19.31
CA VAL A 107 -18.91 34.64 -18.90
C VAL A 107 -19.34 33.79 -20.09
N GLU A 108 -19.59 34.39 -21.25
CA GLU A 108 -19.91 33.66 -22.50
C GLU A 108 -18.73 32.84 -23.00
N GLN A 109 -17.51 33.38 -22.98
CA GLN A 109 -16.28 32.63 -23.30
C GLN A 109 -15.99 31.52 -22.29
N MET A 110 -16.24 31.76 -21.00
CA MET A 110 -16.10 30.73 -19.97
C MET A 110 -17.16 29.63 -20.12
N LEU A 111 -18.40 29.99 -20.48
CA LEU A 111 -19.47 29.03 -20.81
C LEU A 111 -19.15 28.26 -22.09
N GLU A 112 -18.65 28.89 -23.15
CA GLU A 112 -18.18 28.20 -24.35
C GLU A 112 -17.01 27.26 -24.03
N THR A 113 -16.11 27.66 -23.14
CA THR A 113 -15.00 26.81 -22.69
C THR A 113 -15.51 25.63 -21.87
N ILE A 114 -16.47 25.86 -20.96
CA ILE A 114 -17.08 24.79 -20.16
C ILE A 114 -17.93 23.87 -21.04
N VAL A 115 -18.66 24.41 -22.03
CA VAL A 115 -19.46 23.62 -22.98
C VAL A 115 -18.53 22.80 -23.86
N ALA A 116 -17.45 23.38 -24.41
CA ALA A 116 -16.45 22.64 -25.17
C ALA A 116 -15.73 21.58 -24.31
N GLN A 117 -15.50 21.87 -23.03
CA GLN A 117 -14.91 20.92 -22.09
C GLN A 117 -15.89 19.81 -21.69
N VAL A 118 -17.18 20.11 -21.57
CA VAL A 118 -18.25 19.14 -21.31
C VAL A 118 -18.58 18.33 -22.55
N GLU A 119 -18.52 18.90 -23.75
CA GLU A 119 -18.61 18.19 -25.03
C GLU A 119 -17.39 17.29 -25.22
N GLN A 120 -16.18 17.76 -24.88
CA GLN A 120 -14.97 16.93 -24.87
C GLN A 120 -15.01 15.83 -23.79
N GLU A 121 -15.65 16.07 -22.65
CA GLU A 121 -15.88 15.07 -21.60
C GLU A 121 -17.03 14.10 -22.00
N ALA A 122 -18.04 14.57 -22.73
CA ALA A 122 -19.14 13.76 -23.26
C ALA A 122 -18.68 12.90 -24.44
N ASP A 123 -17.83 13.41 -25.33
CA ASP A 123 -17.16 12.67 -26.40
C ASP A 123 -16.13 11.68 -25.83
N ARG A 124 -15.57 11.93 -24.63
CA ARG A 124 -14.82 10.93 -23.85
C ARG A 124 -15.72 9.84 -23.26
N ILE A 125 -17.00 10.13 -23.02
CA ILE A 125 -17.98 9.20 -22.44
C ILE A 125 -18.73 8.41 -23.53
N GLU A 126 -18.80 8.89 -24.77
CA GLU A 126 -19.35 8.16 -25.92
C GLU A 126 -18.27 7.66 -26.90
N PRO A 127 -17.57 6.55 -26.58
CA PRO A 127 -16.89 5.79 -27.62
C PRO A 127 -17.96 5.14 -28.53
N GLY A 128 -17.71 5.22 -29.84
CA GLY A 128 -18.57 4.70 -30.90
C GLY A 128 -19.11 3.28 -30.67
N ASP A 129 -20.27 3.08 -31.27
CA ASP A 129 -21.26 2.00 -31.17
C ASP A 129 -20.78 0.57 -31.54
N THR A 130 -19.70 0.08 -30.93
CA THR A 130 -19.41 -1.37 -30.90
C THR A 130 -19.23 -1.82 -29.46
N GLY A 131 -19.90 -2.91 -29.08
CA GLY A 131 -19.84 -3.50 -27.74
C GLY A 131 -18.45 -4.05 -27.40
N ALA A 132 -17.48 -3.16 -27.15
CA ALA A 132 -16.09 -3.48 -26.93
C ALA A 132 -15.95 -4.42 -25.73
N VAL A 133 -15.50 -5.65 -26.00
CA VAL A 133 -15.19 -6.63 -24.95
C VAL A 133 -13.83 -6.30 -24.38
N VAL A 134 -13.77 -6.19 -23.06
CA VAL A 134 -12.53 -6.07 -22.31
C VAL A 134 -12.32 -7.36 -21.53
N VAL A 135 -11.10 -7.86 -21.48
CA VAL A 135 -10.75 -9.00 -20.64
C VAL A 135 -10.00 -8.50 -19.42
N ARG A 136 -10.38 -8.95 -18.23
CA ARG A 136 -9.66 -8.73 -16.97
C ARG A 136 -8.75 -9.90 -16.69
N LEU A 137 -7.53 -9.60 -16.26
CA LEU A 137 -6.54 -10.55 -15.79
C LEU A 137 -6.67 -10.60 -14.27
N VAL A 138 -7.47 -11.53 -13.76
CA VAL A 138 -7.76 -11.63 -12.32
C VAL A 138 -6.83 -12.68 -11.70
N PRO A 139 -5.87 -12.31 -10.83
CA PRO A 139 -5.02 -13.29 -10.15
C PRO A 139 -5.84 -14.30 -9.35
N GLN A 140 -5.49 -15.58 -9.45
CA GLN A 140 -6.22 -16.65 -8.76
C GLN A 140 -5.79 -16.76 -7.30
N ILE A 141 -6.72 -16.53 -6.36
CA ILE A 141 -6.49 -16.65 -4.91
C ILE A 141 -7.53 -17.60 -4.27
N PRO A 142 -7.15 -18.82 -3.83
CA PRO A 142 -5.81 -19.41 -3.91
C PRO A 142 -5.38 -19.76 -5.35
N PRO A 143 -4.05 -19.84 -5.62
CA PRO A 143 -3.55 -20.30 -6.91
C PRO A 143 -4.08 -21.70 -7.24
N ARG A 144 -4.58 -21.89 -8.47
CA ARG A 144 -5.00 -23.19 -8.98
C ARG A 144 -4.17 -23.54 -10.21
N ASP A 145 -4.12 -24.82 -10.56
CA ASP A 145 -3.46 -25.32 -11.75
C ASP A 145 -1.98 -24.87 -11.89
N THR A 146 -1.30 -24.64 -10.76
CA THR A 146 0.06 -24.06 -10.72
C THR A 146 1.11 -24.85 -11.50
N ALA A 147 0.89 -26.16 -11.68
CA ALA A 147 1.75 -27.01 -12.48
C ALA A 147 1.65 -26.72 -13.99
N HIS A 148 0.47 -26.32 -14.49
CA HIS A 148 0.21 -26.11 -15.92
C HIS A 148 -0.78 -24.97 -16.17
N PRO A 149 -0.49 -23.73 -15.72
CA PRO A 149 -1.35 -22.59 -16.01
C PRO A 149 -1.38 -22.31 -17.51
N THR A 150 -2.56 -22.00 -18.05
CA THR A 150 -2.70 -21.60 -19.47
C THR A 150 -2.34 -20.13 -19.68
N SER A 151 -2.59 -19.29 -18.67
CA SER A 151 -2.28 -17.86 -18.65
C SER A 151 -1.76 -17.46 -17.26
N TRP A 152 -0.67 -16.70 -17.19
CA TRP A 152 -0.06 -16.26 -15.94
C TRP A 152 0.77 -14.99 -16.07
N LEU A 153 1.05 -14.36 -14.92
CA LEU A 153 1.92 -13.20 -14.75
C LEU A 153 3.17 -13.62 -13.96
N GLY A 154 4.35 -13.10 -14.32
CA GLY A 154 5.63 -13.41 -13.65
C GLY A 154 6.11 -14.85 -13.85
N GLY A 155 7.19 -15.23 -13.17
CA GLY A 155 7.72 -16.59 -13.20
C GLY A 155 8.51 -16.93 -14.47
N ARG A 156 8.31 -18.17 -14.98
CA ARG A 156 9.05 -18.72 -16.12
C ARG A 156 8.16 -18.81 -17.36
N PRO A 157 8.61 -18.35 -18.54
CA PRO A 157 7.88 -18.55 -19.78
C PRO A 157 7.94 -20.01 -20.24
N ARG A 158 6.99 -20.38 -21.09
CA ARG A 158 7.00 -21.61 -21.90
C ARG A 158 7.09 -21.21 -23.36
N LEU A 159 8.28 -21.30 -23.94
CA LEU A 159 8.54 -20.92 -25.33
C LEU A 159 8.45 -22.14 -26.25
N ASP A 160 8.34 -21.90 -27.56
CA ASP A 160 8.38 -22.98 -28.54
C ASP A 160 9.74 -23.71 -28.45
N ARG A 161 9.73 -25.01 -28.70
CA ARG A 161 10.94 -25.83 -28.63
C ARG A 161 12.04 -25.29 -29.55
N GLY A 162 13.18 -24.94 -28.96
CA GLY A 162 14.35 -24.41 -29.68
C GLY A 162 14.26 -22.93 -30.04
N MET A 163 13.21 -22.21 -29.61
CA MET A 163 13.14 -20.76 -29.71
C MET A 163 14.24 -20.12 -28.85
N ALA A 164 14.97 -19.16 -29.43
CA ALA A 164 15.96 -18.39 -28.68
C ALA A 164 15.26 -17.48 -27.65
N TRP A 165 15.95 -17.22 -26.53
CA TRP A 165 15.45 -16.26 -25.54
C TRP A 165 15.30 -14.88 -26.18
N PRO A 166 14.19 -14.16 -25.98
CA PRO A 166 14.01 -12.83 -26.54
C PRO A 166 15.07 -11.84 -26.05
N GLU A 167 15.70 -11.15 -26.98
CA GLU A 167 16.67 -10.09 -26.71
C GLU A 167 16.10 -8.74 -27.17
N ILE A 168 16.29 -7.72 -26.34
CA ILE A 168 16.01 -6.33 -26.70
C ILE A 168 17.34 -5.60 -26.66
N ARG A 169 17.78 -5.03 -27.79
CA ARG A 169 19.07 -4.35 -27.92
C ARG A 169 20.25 -5.23 -27.43
N GLU A 170 20.27 -6.50 -27.84
CA GLU A 170 21.31 -7.49 -27.49
C GLU A 170 21.37 -7.84 -25.98
N ILE A 171 20.38 -7.41 -25.20
CA ILE A 171 20.25 -7.77 -23.78
C ILE A 171 19.09 -8.76 -23.63
N PRO A 172 19.30 -9.91 -22.95
CA PRO A 172 18.23 -10.84 -22.62
C PRO A 172 17.09 -10.12 -21.88
N ALA A 173 15.89 -10.17 -22.43
CA ALA A 173 14.75 -9.46 -21.89
C ALA A 173 14.16 -10.19 -20.66
N ALA A 174 13.58 -9.45 -19.72
CA ALA A 174 12.90 -9.98 -18.56
C ALA A 174 11.46 -10.37 -18.91
N PHE A 175 11.02 -11.54 -18.45
CA PHE A 175 9.66 -12.04 -18.71
C PHE A 175 8.64 -11.39 -17.78
N ILE A 176 7.44 -11.09 -18.31
CA ILE A 176 6.36 -10.40 -17.58
C ILE A 176 5.08 -11.22 -17.52
N ALA A 177 4.64 -11.78 -18.63
CA ALA A 177 3.35 -12.46 -18.72
C ALA A 177 3.31 -13.41 -19.92
N GLN A 178 2.53 -14.48 -19.81
CA GLN A 178 2.17 -15.33 -20.94
C GLN A 178 0.67 -15.62 -20.89
N ILE A 179 -0.03 -15.34 -21.99
CA ILE A 179 -1.49 -15.41 -22.07
C ILE A 179 -1.89 -16.28 -23.26
N SER A 180 -2.74 -17.28 -23.00
CA SER A 180 -3.31 -18.16 -24.01
C SER A 180 -4.33 -17.42 -24.88
N PHE A 181 -4.19 -17.54 -26.21
CA PHE A 181 -5.20 -17.01 -27.15
C PHE A 181 -6.48 -17.83 -27.13
N ALA A 182 -6.43 -19.10 -26.73
CA ALA A 182 -7.60 -19.99 -26.69
C ALA A 182 -8.61 -19.57 -25.62
N ASP A 183 -8.13 -18.88 -24.58
CA ASP A 183 -8.94 -18.44 -23.44
C ASP A 183 -9.54 -17.03 -23.68
N LEU A 184 -9.17 -16.36 -24.78
CA LEU A 184 -9.67 -15.02 -25.10
C LEU A 184 -11.01 -15.06 -25.87
N PRO A 185 -11.93 -14.12 -25.61
CA PRO A 185 -13.17 -14.00 -26.37
C PRO A 185 -12.93 -13.81 -27.87
N ARG A 186 -13.77 -14.44 -28.70
CA ARG A 186 -13.64 -14.37 -30.17
C ARG A 186 -13.89 -12.98 -30.74
N ASP A 187 -14.69 -12.18 -30.05
CA ASP A 187 -15.05 -10.80 -30.37
C ASP A 187 -14.00 -9.77 -29.87
N LEU A 188 -13.00 -10.21 -29.09
CA LEU A 188 -11.89 -9.36 -28.67
C LEU A 188 -11.12 -8.81 -29.88
N TRP A 189 -10.73 -7.54 -29.78
CA TRP A 189 -10.03 -6.78 -30.83
C TRP A 189 -10.76 -6.79 -32.18
N ASP A 190 -12.09 -6.67 -32.18
CA ASP A 190 -12.94 -6.73 -33.38
C ASP A 190 -12.80 -8.05 -34.16
N GLY A 191 -12.48 -9.15 -33.46
CA GLY A 191 -12.23 -10.44 -34.08
C GLY A 191 -10.84 -10.60 -34.67
N LEU A 192 -9.96 -9.61 -34.55
CA LEU A 192 -8.58 -9.67 -35.04
C LEU A 192 -7.66 -10.49 -34.12
N GLY A 193 -6.57 -11.00 -34.70
CA GLY A 193 -5.52 -11.72 -33.98
C GLY A 193 -5.66 -13.24 -33.94
N PRO A 194 -4.62 -13.96 -33.47
CA PRO A 194 -4.61 -15.42 -33.36
C PRO A 194 -5.63 -15.96 -32.37
N ARG A 195 -6.05 -17.22 -32.57
CA ARG A 195 -7.02 -17.95 -31.72
C ARG A 195 -6.49 -19.23 -31.12
N SER A 196 -5.20 -19.50 -31.34
CA SER A 196 -4.48 -20.67 -30.85
C SER A 196 -3.06 -20.25 -30.48
N GLY A 197 -2.43 -21.03 -29.61
CA GLY A 197 -1.14 -20.68 -29.02
C GLY A 197 -1.30 -19.65 -27.90
N ALA A 198 -0.22 -18.94 -27.61
CA ALA A 198 -0.15 -17.89 -26.59
C ALA A 198 0.66 -16.71 -27.11
N PHE A 199 0.61 -15.59 -26.39
CA PHE A 199 1.65 -14.57 -26.48
C PHE A 199 2.42 -14.48 -25.18
N ALA A 200 3.70 -14.19 -25.29
CA ALA A 200 4.57 -13.91 -24.15
C ALA A 200 5.13 -12.49 -24.27
N VAL A 201 5.15 -11.80 -23.12
CA VAL A 201 5.58 -10.41 -22.99
C VAL A 201 6.91 -10.37 -22.25
N PHE A 202 7.84 -9.63 -22.84
CA PHE A 202 9.18 -9.43 -22.34
C PHE A 202 9.53 -7.95 -22.35
N THR A 203 10.47 -7.55 -21.51
CA THR A 203 10.86 -6.16 -21.39
C THR A 203 12.35 -6.01 -21.14
N HIS A 204 12.90 -4.90 -21.59
CA HIS A 204 14.29 -4.61 -21.42
C HIS A 204 14.55 -4.27 -19.95
N PRO A 205 15.54 -4.93 -19.31
CA PRO A 205 15.72 -4.82 -17.89
C PRO A 205 16.13 -3.43 -17.41
N ARG A 206 16.52 -2.46 -18.25
CA ARG A 206 16.98 -1.15 -17.76
C ARG A 206 16.14 0.06 -18.13
N ASP A 207 15.38 0.01 -19.22
CA ASP A 207 14.69 1.20 -19.77
C ASP A 207 13.22 0.93 -20.10
N GLY A 208 12.72 -0.29 -19.86
CA GLY A 208 11.31 -0.61 -20.02
C GLY A 208 10.84 -0.78 -21.46
N ASP A 209 11.74 -0.83 -22.45
CA ASP A 209 11.37 -1.26 -23.81
C ASP A 209 10.69 -2.64 -23.76
N VAL A 210 9.82 -2.96 -24.72
CA VAL A 210 9.01 -4.18 -24.67
C VAL A 210 9.11 -4.97 -25.96
N ALA A 211 9.19 -6.29 -25.82
CA ALA A 211 9.04 -7.26 -26.89
C ALA A 211 7.86 -8.17 -26.60
N MET A 212 7.11 -8.50 -27.64
CA MET A 212 6.04 -9.48 -27.56
C MET A 212 6.29 -10.54 -28.63
N ILE A 213 6.13 -11.80 -28.24
CA ILE A 213 6.31 -12.93 -29.13
C ILE A 213 5.07 -13.80 -29.12
N ALA A 214 4.71 -14.34 -30.29
CA ALA A 214 3.72 -15.41 -30.38
C ALA A 214 4.41 -16.75 -30.12
N VAL A 215 3.78 -17.57 -29.31
CA VAL A 215 4.20 -18.93 -28.97
C VAL A 215 3.14 -19.87 -29.55
N ALA A 216 3.52 -20.71 -30.49
CA ALA A 216 2.57 -21.60 -31.17
C ALA A 216 2.25 -22.85 -30.34
N ASP A 217 3.28 -23.44 -29.73
CA ASP A 217 3.21 -24.69 -28.97
C ASP A 217 4.08 -24.58 -27.70
N PRO A 218 3.51 -24.07 -26.59
CA PRO A 218 4.25 -23.83 -25.35
C PRO A 218 4.84 -25.14 -24.78
N ASP A 219 6.18 -25.21 -24.69
CA ASP A 219 6.91 -26.38 -24.18
C ASP A 219 7.09 -26.31 -22.63
N GLU A 220 8.09 -27.01 -22.09
CA GLU A 220 8.46 -26.94 -20.69
C GLU A 220 8.88 -25.51 -20.24
N PRO A 221 8.62 -25.13 -18.97
CA PRO A 221 9.10 -23.85 -18.44
C PRO A 221 10.62 -23.73 -18.54
N ILE A 222 11.12 -22.60 -19.05
CA ILE A 222 12.56 -22.35 -19.19
C ILE A 222 13.05 -21.25 -18.23
N ASP A 223 14.27 -21.37 -17.75
CA ASP A 223 14.91 -20.37 -16.89
C ASP A 223 15.50 -19.24 -17.74
N PRO A 224 15.54 -18.00 -17.21
CA PRO A 224 16.19 -16.90 -17.90
C PRO A 224 17.70 -17.17 -18.07
N PRO A 225 18.32 -16.71 -19.18
CA PRO A 225 19.76 -16.91 -19.43
C PRO A 225 20.66 -16.29 -18.36
N ARG A 226 20.17 -15.27 -17.66
CA ARG A 226 20.80 -14.66 -16.50
C ARG A 226 19.81 -14.65 -15.34
N PRO A 227 20.24 -14.90 -14.10
CA PRO A 227 19.39 -14.71 -12.94
C PRO A 227 18.83 -13.29 -12.94
N GLN A 228 17.54 -13.14 -12.64
CA GLN A 228 16.92 -11.82 -12.51
C GLN A 228 17.36 -11.10 -11.22
N ASP A 229 18.26 -11.66 -10.41
CA ASP A 229 18.77 -11.08 -9.15
C ASP A 229 19.83 -9.99 -9.33
N ASP A 230 20.28 -9.71 -10.55
CA ASP A 230 21.22 -8.62 -10.79
C ASP A 230 20.52 -7.25 -10.62
N ALA A 231 21.10 -6.37 -9.80
CA ALA A 231 20.51 -5.16 -9.21
C ALA A 231 20.10 -4.02 -10.19
N GLU A 232 19.91 -4.32 -11.47
CA GLU A 232 19.65 -3.37 -12.55
C GLU A 232 18.40 -3.75 -13.35
N HIS A 233 17.31 -4.06 -12.64
CA HIS A 233 15.98 -4.22 -13.23
C HIS A 233 15.18 -2.92 -13.15
N TRP A 234 14.49 -2.61 -14.25
CA TRP A 234 13.57 -1.49 -14.43
C TRP A 234 12.37 -1.66 -13.50
N PHE A 235 11.99 -2.90 -13.21
CA PHE A 235 11.06 -3.22 -12.14
C PHE A 235 11.77 -3.15 -10.81
N THR A 236 11.30 -2.25 -9.96
CA THR A 236 11.69 -2.22 -8.57
C THR A 236 10.68 -3.04 -7.75
N PRO A 237 11.14 -3.71 -6.67
CA PRO A 237 10.23 -4.28 -5.69
C PRO A 237 9.25 -3.21 -5.22
N ARG A 238 7.93 -3.45 -5.31
CA ARG A 238 6.97 -2.43 -4.85
C ARG A 238 7.03 -2.26 -3.33
N GLY A 239 7.04 -1.02 -2.85
CA GLY A 239 6.97 -0.67 -1.42
C GLY A 239 8.34 -0.42 -0.78
N ALA A 240 8.42 -0.61 0.54
CA ALA A 240 9.59 -0.25 1.35
C ALA A 240 10.88 -1.03 1.02
N LEU A 241 10.76 -2.14 0.29
CA LEU A 241 11.90 -3.00 -0.10
C LEU A 241 12.74 -2.41 -1.23
N HIS A 242 12.24 -1.42 -1.96
CA HIS A 242 12.93 -0.85 -3.11
C HIS A 242 14.07 0.10 -2.73
N PHE A 243 14.04 0.67 -1.51
CA PHE A 243 14.94 1.74 -1.10
C PHE A 243 15.52 1.55 0.30
N GLY A 244 16.61 2.27 0.56
CA GLY A 244 17.24 2.38 1.87
C GLY A 244 17.77 1.05 2.40
N ASP A 245 17.61 0.90 3.71
CA ASP A 245 18.19 -0.17 4.53
C ASP A 245 17.63 -1.57 4.20
N LEU A 246 16.45 -1.66 3.56
CA LEU A 246 15.79 -2.93 3.26
C LEU A 246 16.11 -3.51 1.88
N LYS A 247 16.74 -2.73 1.01
CA LYS A 247 17.12 -3.16 -0.33
C LYS A 247 17.88 -4.50 -0.35
N PRO A 248 18.83 -4.81 0.57
CA PRO A 248 19.55 -6.09 0.56
C PRO A 248 18.66 -7.32 0.80
N PHE A 249 17.46 -7.16 1.36
CA PHE A 249 16.53 -8.26 1.63
C PHE A 249 15.52 -8.49 0.48
N SER A 250 15.45 -7.54 -0.46
CA SER A 250 14.63 -7.70 -1.65
C SER A 250 15.15 -8.85 -2.50
N GLN A 251 14.23 -9.67 -2.99
CA GLN A 251 14.53 -10.63 -4.04
C GLN A 251 14.08 -10.03 -5.36
N SER A 252 14.89 -10.19 -6.40
CA SER A 252 14.45 -9.87 -7.73
C SER A 252 13.72 -11.07 -8.31
N GLY A 253 12.97 -10.84 -9.39
CA GLY A 253 12.10 -11.85 -9.96
C GLY A 253 10.70 -11.85 -9.34
N ILE A 254 9.74 -12.13 -10.21
CA ILE A 254 8.31 -12.02 -9.94
C ILE A 254 7.78 -13.46 -9.81
N PRO A 255 7.04 -13.81 -8.75
CA PRO A 255 6.43 -15.13 -8.65
C PRO A 255 5.42 -15.36 -9.78
N ALA A 256 5.25 -16.63 -10.18
CA ALA A 256 4.22 -17.00 -11.15
C ALA A 256 2.83 -16.90 -10.51
N TRP A 257 1.97 -16.04 -11.05
CA TRP A 257 0.58 -15.90 -10.65
C TRP A 257 -0.33 -16.36 -11.79
N PRO A 258 -1.00 -17.52 -11.66
CA PRO A 258 -2.08 -17.90 -12.56
C PRO A 258 -3.18 -16.84 -12.56
N VAL A 259 -3.73 -16.54 -13.74
CA VAL A 259 -4.80 -15.56 -13.90
C VAL A 259 -6.02 -16.17 -14.57
N ASP A 260 -7.20 -15.78 -14.09
CA ASP A 260 -8.46 -15.99 -14.79
C ASP A 260 -8.66 -14.87 -15.81
N LEU A 261 -9.02 -15.24 -17.04
CA LEU A 261 -9.41 -14.30 -18.09
C LEU A 261 -10.92 -14.07 -18.03
N VAL A 262 -11.34 -12.95 -17.44
CA VAL A 262 -12.76 -12.61 -17.27
C VAL A 262 -13.18 -11.60 -18.33
N ALA A 263 -14.03 -12.03 -19.27
CA ALA A 263 -14.61 -11.14 -20.27
C ALA A 263 -15.68 -10.24 -19.63
N VAL A 264 -15.55 -8.94 -19.82
CA VAL A 264 -16.46 -7.90 -19.35
C VAL A 264 -17.01 -7.17 -20.57
N ARG A 265 -18.33 -7.16 -20.73
CA ARG A 265 -19.04 -6.37 -21.73
C ARG A 265 -19.73 -5.18 -21.07
N ARG A 266 -20.17 -4.23 -21.88
CA ARG A 266 -20.94 -3.07 -21.39
C ARG A 266 -22.17 -3.56 -20.62
N GLY A 267 -22.28 -3.14 -19.36
CA GLY A 267 -23.37 -3.51 -18.45
C GLY A 267 -23.13 -4.77 -17.62
N ASP A 268 -22.05 -5.52 -17.88
CA ASP A 268 -21.61 -6.59 -16.99
C ASP A 268 -20.94 -6.00 -15.75
N ALA A 269 -20.96 -6.73 -14.62
CA ALA A 269 -20.19 -6.37 -13.45
C ALA A 269 -18.68 -6.50 -13.77
N ASP A 270 -17.92 -5.41 -13.63
CA ASP A 270 -16.47 -5.43 -13.78
C ASP A 270 -15.84 -5.88 -12.44
N PRO A 271 -14.97 -6.90 -12.42
CA PRO A 271 -14.20 -7.27 -11.25
C PRO A 271 -13.44 -6.11 -10.57
N ARG A 272 -13.11 -5.05 -11.32
CA ARG A 272 -12.47 -3.83 -10.78
C ARG A 272 -13.40 -2.95 -9.96
N ASP A 273 -14.71 -3.06 -10.17
CA ASP A 273 -15.72 -2.23 -9.48
C ASP A 273 -16.09 -2.81 -8.10
N ALA A 274 -15.43 -3.88 -7.67
CA ALA A 274 -15.57 -4.38 -6.31
C ALA A 274 -15.26 -3.25 -5.31
N GLU A 275 -16.04 -3.14 -4.23
CA GLU A 275 -15.79 -2.15 -3.18
C GLU A 275 -14.41 -2.42 -2.55
N ILE A 276 -13.44 -1.60 -2.95
CA ILE A 276 -12.08 -1.62 -2.43
C ILE A 276 -11.99 -0.58 -1.33
N ALA A 277 -11.52 -0.98 -0.15
CA ALA A 277 -11.26 -0.02 0.92
C ALA A 277 -10.16 0.97 0.51
N ASP A 278 -10.30 2.25 0.85
CA ASP A 278 -9.27 3.25 0.52
C ASP A 278 -7.88 2.86 1.09
N GLU A 279 -7.87 2.28 2.29
CA GLU A 279 -6.67 1.86 3.01
C GLU A 279 -6.26 0.43 2.62
N THR A 280 -4.98 0.24 2.26
CA THR A 280 -4.44 -1.09 1.95
C THR A 280 -4.39 -1.97 3.21
N PRO A 281 -4.36 -3.32 3.07
CA PRO A 281 -4.25 -4.18 4.24
C PRO A 281 -2.97 -3.90 5.06
N GLY A 282 -1.87 -3.57 4.38
CA GLY A 282 -0.59 -3.23 5.02
C GLY A 282 -0.68 -1.97 5.89
N ASP A 283 -1.32 -0.92 5.38
CA ASP A 283 -1.54 0.33 6.12
C ASP A 283 -2.43 0.09 7.36
N ARG A 284 -3.45 -0.76 7.19
CA ARG A 284 -4.34 -1.15 8.29
C ARG A 284 -3.60 -1.89 9.40
N PHE A 285 -2.74 -2.85 9.05
CA PHE A 285 -1.88 -3.55 10.02
C PHE A 285 -0.92 -2.59 10.72
N TYR A 286 -0.27 -1.71 9.95
CA TYR A 286 0.61 -0.70 10.51
C TYR A 286 -0.10 0.14 11.57
N ARG A 287 -1.28 0.69 11.25
CA ARG A 287 -2.04 1.56 12.14
C ARG A 287 -2.60 0.85 13.38
N THR A 288 -3.09 -0.38 13.24
CA THR A 288 -3.73 -1.13 14.34
C THR A 288 -2.75 -1.73 15.32
N GLY A 289 -1.50 -1.97 14.90
CA GLY A 289 -0.49 -2.66 15.70
C GLY A 289 -0.66 -4.18 15.65
N TYR A 290 0.46 -4.89 15.74
CA TYR A 290 0.55 -6.34 15.70
C TYR A 290 1.80 -6.82 16.44
N ASP A 291 1.90 -8.11 16.72
CA ASP A 291 3.07 -8.74 17.35
C ASP A 291 3.62 -9.79 16.39
N ILE A 292 4.86 -9.61 15.90
CA ILE A 292 5.46 -10.60 14.98
C ILE A 292 5.80 -11.91 15.67
N ALA A 293 5.70 -11.99 17.00
CA ALA A 293 5.76 -13.27 17.71
C ALA A 293 4.48 -14.11 17.54
N ASP A 294 3.41 -13.56 16.95
CA ASP A 294 2.27 -14.38 16.52
C ASP A 294 2.76 -15.46 15.52
N PRO A 295 2.37 -16.75 15.69
CA PRO A 295 2.72 -17.83 14.77
C PRO A 295 2.45 -17.55 13.29
N ALA A 296 1.54 -16.63 12.98
CA ALA A 296 1.29 -16.19 11.61
C ALA A 296 2.52 -15.53 10.96
N PHE A 297 3.38 -14.86 11.73
CA PHE A 297 4.54 -14.12 11.23
C PHE A 297 5.89 -14.80 11.48
N HIS A 298 5.88 -16.06 11.95
CA HIS A 298 7.13 -16.77 12.21
C HIS A 298 7.92 -17.00 10.92
N PRO A 299 9.26 -16.96 10.98
CA PRO A 299 10.10 -17.43 9.88
C PRO A 299 9.75 -18.87 9.50
N PHE A 300 9.79 -19.19 8.22
CA PHE A 300 9.51 -20.54 7.69
C PHE A 300 10.69 -21.18 6.97
N ASP A 301 11.81 -20.47 6.85
CA ASP A 301 13.10 -20.96 6.35
C ASP A 301 14.28 -20.22 7.03
N TRP A 302 15.51 -20.66 6.72
CA TRP A 302 16.72 -20.01 7.26
C TRP A 302 16.95 -18.61 6.71
N ASP A 303 16.62 -18.36 5.45
CA ASP A 303 16.83 -17.05 4.82
C ASP A 303 16.04 -15.96 5.54
N LEU A 304 14.77 -16.24 5.86
CA LEU A 304 13.90 -15.32 6.57
C LEU A 304 14.27 -15.20 8.04
N MET A 305 14.77 -16.27 8.67
CA MET A 305 15.29 -16.22 10.04
C MET A 305 16.57 -15.39 10.13
N VAL A 306 17.46 -15.48 9.15
CA VAL A 306 18.66 -14.63 9.06
C VAL A 306 18.26 -13.19 8.76
N ALA A 307 17.32 -12.95 7.84
CA ALA A 307 16.80 -11.60 7.58
C ALA A 307 16.22 -10.95 8.85
N LEU A 308 15.48 -11.71 9.66
CA LEU A 308 15.02 -11.27 10.98
C LEU A 308 16.17 -10.79 11.87
N ALA A 309 17.23 -11.59 11.97
CA ALA A 309 18.39 -11.28 12.81
C ALA A 309 19.16 -10.04 12.29
N GLU A 310 19.35 -9.92 10.98
CA GLU A 310 20.08 -8.80 10.38
C GLU A 310 19.29 -7.48 10.48
N ILE A 311 17.97 -7.52 10.25
CA ILE A 311 17.10 -6.33 10.41
C ILE A 311 17.10 -5.89 11.87
N LEU A 312 17.01 -6.83 12.82
CA LEU A 312 17.10 -6.53 14.23
C LEU A 312 18.46 -5.91 14.58
N ALA A 313 19.57 -6.54 14.19
CA ALA A 313 20.93 -6.04 14.45
C ALA A 313 21.14 -4.62 13.92
N MET A 314 20.75 -4.37 12.67
CA MET A 314 20.84 -3.07 12.02
C MET A 314 20.08 -1.97 12.79
N ARG A 315 18.88 -2.28 13.29
CA ARG A 315 18.08 -1.32 14.05
C ARG A 315 18.58 -1.11 15.47
N ILE A 316 19.10 -2.16 16.10
CA ILE A 316 19.79 -2.09 17.40
C ILE A 316 20.95 -1.10 17.35
N GLU A 317 21.82 -1.23 16.34
CA GLU A 317 22.97 -0.34 16.19
C GLU A 317 22.57 1.12 15.97
N ARG A 318 21.47 1.35 15.25
CA ARG A 318 21.00 2.70 14.90
C ARG A 318 20.22 3.38 16.02
N PHE A 319 19.26 2.69 16.63
CA PHE A 319 18.37 3.28 17.63
C PHE A 319 18.96 3.35 19.03
N TRP A 320 19.95 2.49 19.34
CA TRP A 320 20.56 2.45 20.66
C TRP A 320 22.00 2.99 20.68
N ARG A 321 22.44 3.64 19.59
CA ARG A 321 23.75 4.31 19.52
C ARG A 321 23.91 5.42 20.55
N ASP A 322 22.81 6.10 20.87
CA ASP A 322 22.80 7.31 21.71
C ASP A 322 22.55 7.01 23.20
N VAL A 323 22.26 5.76 23.56
CA VAL A 323 21.97 5.35 24.95
C VAL A 323 23.16 5.60 25.88
N ASP A 324 24.39 5.62 25.33
CA ASP A 324 25.63 5.80 26.09
C ASP A 324 26.22 7.23 25.97
N SER A 325 25.54 8.14 25.27
CA SER A 325 26.01 9.52 25.04
C SER A 325 25.55 10.48 26.15
N ALA A 326 26.26 11.60 26.33
CA ALA A 326 25.85 12.64 27.30
C ALA A 326 24.48 13.21 26.92
N SER A 327 23.50 13.09 27.82
CA SER A 327 22.10 13.43 27.55
C SER A 327 21.93 14.91 27.17
N PRO A 328 21.50 15.23 25.93
CA PRO A 328 21.17 16.60 25.54
C PRO A 328 20.06 17.21 26.42
N ILE A 329 19.21 16.36 26.99
CA ILE A 329 18.10 16.75 27.87
C ILE A 329 18.62 17.23 29.23
N ALA A 330 19.64 16.57 29.78
CA ALA A 330 20.29 17.02 31.01
C ALA A 330 20.94 18.40 30.84
N ALA A 331 21.53 18.67 29.67
CA ALA A 331 22.05 20.01 29.34
C ALA A 331 20.93 21.05 29.22
N GLN A 332 19.77 20.69 28.65
CA GLN A 332 18.59 21.57 28.61
C GLN A 332 18.07 21.88 30.02
N LEU A 333 17.99 20.87 30.90
CA LEU A 333 17.59 21.05 32.29
C LEU A 333 18.53 22.02 33.02
N ALA A 334 19.85 21.79 32.92
CA ALA A 334 20.85 22.69 33.52
C ALA A 334 20.75 24.13 33.00
N HIS A 335 20.42 24.30 31.71
CA HIS A 335 20.19 25.62 31.13
C HIS A 335 18.95 26.32 31.72
N VAL A 336 17.84 25.60 31.89
CA VAL A 336 16.62 26.14 32.52
C VAL A 336 16.87 26.48 34.00
N GLU A 337 17.60 25.64 34.72
CA GLU A 337 18.00 25.90 36.11
C GLU A 337 18.87 27.17 36.23
N HIS A 338 19.80 27.37 35.29
CA HIS A 338 20.61 28.58 35.25
C HIS A 338 19.78 29.84 34.99
N ARG A 339 18.76 29.76 34.11
CA ARG A 339 17.84 30.87 33.84
C ARG A 339 16.97 31.21 35.05
N LEU A 340 16.47 30.19 35.75
CA LEU A 340 15.75 30.36 37.01
C LEU A 340 16.63 31.05 38.07
N ALA A 341 17.88 30.63 38.22
CA ALA A 341 18.82 31.27 39.15
C ALA A 341 19.10 32.73 38.78
N THR A 342 19.18 33.04 37.49
CA THR A 342 19.34 34.42 36.99
C THR A 342 18.12 35.27 37.29
N PHE A 343 16.92 34.72 37.11
CA PHE A 343 15.66 35.38 37.46
C PHE A 343 15.58 35.66 38.97
N ASP A 344 15.93 34.68 39.81
CA ASP A 344 15.95 34.82 41.27
C ASP A 344 16.99 35.86 41.75
N ALA A 345 18.07 36.07 40.99
CA ALA A 345 19.06 37.12 41.24
C ALA A 345 18.62 38.53 40.76
N GLY A 346 17.39 38.67 40.25
CA GLY A 346 16.83 39.94 39.75
C GLY A 346 17.20 40.25 38.29
N GLY A 347 17.76 39.28 37.55
CA GLY A 347 17.93 39.38 36.10
C GLY A 347 16.60 39.26 35.37
N GLY A 348 16.47 39.92 34.23
CA GLY A 348 15.30 39.77 33.36
C GLY A 348 15.39 38.52 32.50
N ASP A 349 14.27 37.82 32.31
CA ASP A 349 14.11 36.72 31.35
C ASP A 349 12.86 36.97 30.50
N PRO A 350 12.86 36.63 29.19
CA PRO A 350 11.69 36.78 28.33
C PRO A 350 10.51 35.86 28.69
N MET A 351 10.74 34.74 29.37
CA MET A 351 9.69 33.84 29.87
C MET A 351 9.35 34.17 31.32
N ASP A 352 8.10 33.90 31.70
CA ASP A 352 7.69 34.05 33.10
C ASP A 352 8.32 32.95 33.98
N ARG A 353 8.46 33.25 35.28
CA ARG A 353 9.07 32.31 36.23
C ARG A 353 8.29 30.99 36.34
N GLY A 354 6.96 31.04 36.25
CA GLY A 354 6.10 29.85 36.32
C GLY A 354 6.29 28.95 35.10
N GLU A 355 6.44 29.53 33.91
CA GLU A 355 6.79 28.82 32.68
C GLU A 355 8.15 28.11 32.82
N LEU A 356 9.16 28.81 33.34
CA LEU A 356 10.48 28.21 33.61
C LEU A 356 10.43 27.10 34.68
N GLU A 357 9.61 27.25 35.73
CA GLU A 357 9.40 26.23 36.76
C GLU A 357 8.72 24.98 36.18
N ASN A 358 7.72 25.16 35.31
CA ASN A 358 7.05 24.07 34.59
C ASN A 358 8.01 23.34 33.63
N MET A 359 8.86 24.08 32.92
CA MET A 359 9.89 23.50 32.06
C MET A 359 10.90 22.70 32.87
N ARG A 360 11.38 23.22 34.01
CA ARG A 360 12.31 22.50 34.89
C ARG A 360 11.69 21.19 35.38
N ALA A 361 10.44 21.22 35.81
CA ALA A 361 9.74 20.03 36.28
C ALA A 361 9.60 18.98 35.17
N SER A 362 9.15 19.38 33.98
CA SER A 362 8.95 18.48 32.83
C SER A 362 10.28 17.90 32.32
N LEU A 363 11.34 18.71 32.28
CA LEU A 363 12.67 18.26 31.90
C LEU A 363 13.28 17.32 32.96
N GLY A 364 13.03 17.55 34.24
CA GLY A 364 13.43 16.63 35.32
C GLY A 364 12.77 15.26 35.18
N GLU A 365 11.44 15.24 34.99
CA GLU A 365 10.70 14.00 34.73
C GLU A 365 11.18 13.29 33.46
N LEU A 366 11.49 14.06 32.40
CA LEU A 366 12.02 13.51 31.17
C LEU A 366 13.42 12.91 31.35
N VAL A 367 14.31 13.52 32.17
CA VAL A 367 15.62 12.95 32.50
C VAL A 367 15.45 11.61 33.21
N ASP A 368 14.65 11.57 34.29
CA ASP A 368 14.40 10.34 35.05
C ASP A 368 13.81 9.23 34.16
N ALA A 369 12.82 9.57 33.34
CA ALA A 369 12.19 8.64 32.40
C ALA A 369 13.17 8.12 31.34
N THR A 370 14.02 9.00 30.79
CA THR A 370 15.03 8.59 29.79
C THR A 370 16.14 7.74 30.39
N GLU A 371 16.58 7.99 31.62
CA GLU A 371 17.54 7.13 32.32
C GLU A 371 16.98 5.73 32.60
N ALA A 372 15.73 5.65 33.07
CA ALA A 372 15.06 4.37 33.28
C ALA A 372 14.85 3.59 31.97
N ALA A 373 14.46 4.28 30.90
CA ALA A 373 14.33 3.69 29.57
C ALA A 373 15.68 3.22 29.03
N ALA A 374 16.75 4.01 29.21
CA ALA A 374 18.12 3.66 28.82
C ALA A 374 18.61 2.38 29.51
N ALA A 375 18.36 2.23 30.81
CA ALA A 375 18.72 1.01 31.54
C ALA A 375 17.99 -0.23 31.00
N THR A 376 16.68 -0.10 30.74
CA THR A 376 15.87 -1.18 30.15
C THR A 376 16.37 -1.55 28.75
N ASN A 377 16.66 -0.55 27.91
CA ASN A 377 17.08 -0.75 26.53
C ASN A 377 18.51 -1.33 26.43
N ARG A 378 19.40 -1.08 27.41
CA ARG A 378 20.70 -1.75 27.50
C ARG A 378 20.59 -3.25 27.75
N ASP A 379 19.70 -3.68 28.65
CA ASP A 379 19.42 -5.11 28.86
C ASP A 379 18.77 -5.73 27.61
N ALA A 380 17.82 -5.01 27.00
CA ALA A 380 17.17 -5.45 25.76
C ALA A 380 18.18 -5.70 24.63
N ARG A 381 19.15 -4.78 24.49
CA ARG A 381 20.25 -4.89 23.54
C ARG A 381 21.09 -6.12 23.75
N ALA A 382 21.61 -6.33 24.96
CA ALA A 382 22.49 -7.45 25.26
C ALA A 382 21.81 -8.79 24.95
N ARG A 383 20.53 -8.95 25.32
CA ARG A 383 19.76 -10.16 25.05
C ARG A 383 19.48 -10.38 23.56
N ALA A 384 19.16 -9.31 22.85
CA ALA A 384 18.90 -9.40 21.41
C ALA A 384 20.19 -9.77 20.64
N GLU A 385 21.34 -9.20 21.01
CA GLU A 385 22.65 -9.54 20.44
C GLU A 385 23.00 -11.02 20.66
N GLU A 386 22.68 -11.58 21.83
CA GLU A 386 22.84 -13.01 22.12
C GLU A 386 21.97 -13.88 21.19
N ILE A 387 20.69 -13.55 21.05
CA ILE A 387 19.77 -14.29 20.16
C ILE A 387 20.24 -14.20 18.71
N ILE A 388 20.66 -13.03 18.23
CA ILE A 388 21.22 -12.84 16.89
C ILE A 388 22.44 -13.75 16.68
N ALA A 389 23.35 -13.83 17.65
CA ALA A 389 24.51 -14.71 17.56
C ALA A 389 24.11 -16.19 17.46
N ILE A 390 23.11 -16.63 18.23
CA ILE A 390 22.57 -17.99 18.19
C ILE A 390 21.98 -18.30 16.80
N ILE A 391 21.19 -17.38 16.24
CA ILE A 391 20.60 -17.54 14.90
C ILE A 391 21.70 -17.70 13.85
N ARG A 392 22.67 -16.78 13.82
CA ARG A 392 23.79 -16.80 12.86
C ARG A 392 24.62 -18.07 12.96
N ASP A 393 24.82 -18.59 14.16
CA ASP A 393 25.56 -19.83 14.36
C ASP A 393 24.78 -21.06 13.91
N SER A 394 23.49 -21.11 14.24
CA SER A 394 22.59 -22.22 13.91
C SER A 394 22.36 -22.34 12.40
N ALA A 395 22.20 -21.22 11.70
CA ALA A 395 22.03 -21.18 10.24
C ALA A 395 23.17 -21.86 9.47
N ARG A 396 24.38 -21.92 10.05
CA ARG A 396 25.55 -22.57 9.44
C ARG A 396 25.67 -24.07 9.75
N LYS A 397 24.95 -24.56 10.76
CA LYS A 397 25.21 -25.86 11.40
C LYS A 397 24.00 -26.80 11.42
N ALA A 398 22.79 -26.26 11.40
CA ALA A 398 21.56 -27.02 11.63
C ALA A 398 20.60 -26.91 10.44
N ALA A 399 19.75 -27.92 10.27
CA ALA A 399 18.59 -27.81 9.39
C ALA A 399 17.54 -26.88 10.03
N PHE A 400 16.76 -26.19 9.19
CA PHE A 400 15.71 -25.32 9.69
C PHE A 400 14.59 -26.12 10.35
N SER A 401 14.06 -25.61 11.45
CA SER A 401 12.93 -26.20 12.18
C SER A 401 11.95 -25.10 12.60
N ARG A 402 10.66 -25.31 12.28
CA ARG A 402 9.59 -24.40 12.72
C ARG A 402 9.48 -24.31 14.25
N SER A 403 9.82 -25.40 14.96
CA SER A 403 9.83 -25.40 16.42
C SER A 403 10.94 -24.50 16.97
N ASP A 404 12.11 -24.51 16.34
CA ASP A 404 13.23 -23.66 16.76
C ASP A 404 12.93 -22.20 16.42
N ALA A 405 12.29 -21.94 15.28
CA ALA A 405 11.81 -20.60 14.94
C ALA A 405 10.81 -20.07 15.96
N ALA A 406 9.83 -20.87 16.38
CA ALA A 406 8.89 -20.47 17.42
C ALA A 406 9.57 -20.19 18.76
N ALA A 407 10.57 -21.00 19.14
CA ALA A 407 11.33 -20.78 20.38
C ALA A 407 12.15 -19.47 20.33
N VAL A 408 12.77 -19.16 19.19
CA VAL A 408 13.45 -17.89 18.97
C VAL A 408 12.47 -16.72 19.07
N MET A 409 11.30 -16.81 18.43
CA MET A 409 10.30 -15.74 18.47
C MET A 409 9.76 -15.49 19.89
N GLU A 410 9.51 -16.54 20.67
CA GLU A 410 9.14 -16.40 22.08
C GLU A 410 10.28 -15.81 22.93
N ALA A 411 11.53 -16.15 22.65
CA ALA A 411 12.69 -15.56 23.33
C ALA A 411 12.81 -14.05 23.05
N ILE A 412 12.63 -13.62 21.79
CA ILE A 412 12.65 -12.19 21.43
C ILE A 412 11.45 -11.47 22.04
N ARG A 413 10.27 -12.09 22.04
CA ARG A 413 9.05 -11.53 22.66
C ARG A 413 9.21 -11.26 24.15
N ALA A 414 9.99 -12.08 24.85
CA ALA A 414 10.28 -11.90 26.27
C ALA A 414 11.16 -10.66 26.55
N ILE A 415 11.87 -10.15 25.55
CA ILE A 415 12.66 -8.92 25.67
C ILE A 415 11.74 -7.71 25.73
N ARG A 416 11.90 -6.91 26.78
CA ARG A 416 11.16 -5.65 26.97
C ARG A 416 12.03 -4.47 26.61
N TRP A 417 11.44 -3.48 25.97
CA TRP A 417 12.08 -2.21 25.66
C TRP A 417 11.14 -1.07 26.01
N THR A 418 11.69 0.11 26.28
CA THR A 418 10.93 1.28 26.73
C THR A 418 11.20 2.47 25.83
N LYS A 419 10.12 3.10 25.36
CA LYS A 419 10.13 4.40 24.68
C LYS A 419 9.55 5.47 25.61
N VAL A 420 10.18 6.64 25.62
CA VAL A 420 9.65 7.83 26.29
C VAL A 420 9.04 8.74 25.23
N HIS A 421 7.80 9.17 25.47
CA HIS A 421 7.03 10.09 24.63
C HIS A 421 6.92 11.44 25.33
N ARG A 422 6.94 12.50 24.51
CA ARG A 422 6.66 13.88 24.93
C ARG A 422 5.38 14.32 24.23
N GLY A 423 4.48 14.93 24.98
CA GLY A 423 3.23 15.46 24.46
C GLY A 423 2.86 16.79 25.11
N PRO A 424 1.83 17.48 24.59
CA PRO A 424 1.31 18.67 25.23
C PRO A 424 0.79 18.35 26.64
N ASP A 425 1.06 19.23 27.61
CA ASP A 425 0.50 19.14 28.95
C ASP A 425 -1.05 19.17 28.88
N PRO A 426 -1.75 18.19 29.48
CA PRO A 426 -3.21 18.10 29.40
C PRO A 426 -3.92 19.28 30.06
N GLU A 427 -3.26 19.97 31.00
CA GLU A 427 -3.77 21.17 31.67
C GLU A 427 -3.44 22.47 30.90
N GLY A 428 -2.65 22.38 29.83
CA GLY A 428 -2.29 23.51 28.97
C GLY A 428 -1.38 24.53 29.65
N ARG A 429 -0.63 24.14 30.68
CA ARG A 429 0.26 25.05 31.40
C ARG A 429 1.45 25.44 30.50
N PRO A 430 1.76 26.74 30.34
CA PRO A 430 2.92 27.18 29.57
C PRO A 430 4.21 26.54 30.09
N GLY A 431 5.05 26.06 29.16
CA GLY A 431 6.31 25.40 29.48
C GLY A 431 6.20 23.97 30.05
N ALA A 432 5.00 23.48 30.35
CA ALA A 432 4.80 22.10 30.82
C ALA A 432 4.64 21.13 29.64
N GLU A 433 5.13 19.92 29.82
CA GLU A 433 4.96 18.81 28.87
C GLU A 433 4.46 17.56 29.58
N ARG A 434 3.69 16.75 28.86
CA ARG A 434 3.32 15.41 29.30
C ARG A 434 4.42 14.43 28.92
N ILE A 435 5.01 13.76 29.92
CA ILE A 435 6.02 12.73 29.72
C ILE A 435 5.37 11.37 29.98
N GLU A 436 5.42 10.46 29.00
CA GLU A 436 4.83 9.12 29.11
C GLU A 436 5.87 8.06 28.72
N SER A 437 6.09 7.08 29.59
CA SER A 437 6.93 5.92 29.28
C SER A 437 6.06 4.75 28.83
N GLN A 438 6.39 4.17 27.69
CA GLN A 438 5.71 3.03 27.10
C GLN A 438 6.69 1.86 27.00
N THR A 439 6.42 0.78 27.74
CA THR A 439 7.20 -0.47 27.67
C THR A 439 6.45 -1.50 26.84
N LEU A 440 7.13 -2.06 25.83
CA LEU A 440 6.56 -3.03 24.89
C LEU A 440 7.44 -4.28 24.78
N ALA A 441 6.89 -5.39 24.28
CA ALA A 441 7.72 -6.49 23.80
C ALA A 441 8.53 -6.04 22.58
N LEU A 442 9.75 -6.55 22.40
CA LEU A 442 10.60 -6.18 21.28
C LEU A 442 10.00 -6.60 19.92
N THR A 443 9.09 -7.58 19.92
CA THR A 443 8.35 -8.06 18.74
C THR A 443 7.05 -7.30 18.47
N GLN A 444 6.63 -6.39 19.34
CA GLN A 444 5.36 -5.69 19.19
C GLN A 444 5.53 -4.42 18.35
N HIS A 445 4.78 -4.31 17.25
CA HIS A 445 4.65 -3.09 16.47
C HIS A 445 3.79 -2.04 17.19
N HIS A 446 4.20 -0.79 17.12
CA HIS A 446 3.41 0.36 17.55
C HIS A 446 3.72 1.57 16.63
N PRO A 447 2.71 2.28 16.08
CA PRO A 447 2.93 3.39 15.14
C PRO A 447 3.86 4.48 15.67
N ASP A 448 3.69 4.83 16.95
CA ASP A 448 4.52 5.84 17.60
C ASP A 448 5.86 5.30 18.09
N ALA A 449 6.25 4.07 17.77
CA ALA A 449 7.47 3.45 18.26
C ALA A 449 8.35 3.00 17.08
N PRO A 450 9.59 3.52 16.95
CA PRO A 450 10.42 3.28 15.77
C PRO A 450 10.99 1.87 15.85
N LEU A 451 10.31 0.89 15.25
CA LEU A 451 10.69 -0.50 15.41
C LEU A 451 10.94 -1.23 14.11
N TRP A 452 12.01 -2.04 14.17
CA TRP A 452 12.43 -3.08 13.24
C TRP A 452 11.32 -4.08 12.89
N VAL A 453 10.26 -4.15 13.70
CA VAL A 453 9.12 -5.04 13.52
C VAL A 453 8.42 -4.78 12.19
N HIS A 454 8.22 -3.51 11.81
CA HIS A 454 7.59 -3.18 10.54
C HIS A 454 8.48 -3.53 9.34
N ASP A 455 9.77 -3.28 9.48
CA ASP A 455 10.76 -3.64 8.47
C ASP A 455 10.81 -5.16 8.23
N TYR A 456 10.85 -5.94 9.31
CA TYR A 456 10.78 -7.40 9.22
C TYR A 456 9.47 -7.84 8.60
N HIS A 457 8.33 -7.27 9.00
CA HIS A 457 7.03 -7.62 8.43
C HIS A 457 6.95 -7.37 6.91
N ASN A 458 7.56 -6.28 6.41
CA ASN A 458 7.63 -6.02 4.97
C ASN A 458 8.44 -7.09 4.23
N VAL A 459 9.58 -7.51 4.78
CA VAL A 459 10.40 -8.60 4.23
C VAL A 459 9.67 -9.95 4.33
N TRP A 460 9.06 -10.24 5.48
CA TRP A 460 8.26 -11.43 5.71
C TRP A 460 7.11 -11.54 4.72
N PHE A 461 6.35 -10.47 4.51
CA PHE A 461 5.20 -10.49 3.60
C PHE A 461 5.62 -10.74 2.15
N ASP A 462 6.69 -10.10 1.68
CA ASP A 462 7.21 -10.33 0.32
C ASP A 462 7.62 -11.81 0.12
N ARG A 463 8.31 -12.40 1.10
CA ARG A 463 8.72 -13.82 1.06
C ARG A 463 7.53 -14.77 1.18
N ALA A 464 6.59 -14.47 2.08
CA ALA A 464 5.40 -15.28 2.31
C ALA A 464 4.50 -15.28 1.07
N ARG A 465 4.31 -14.11 0.44
CA ARG A 465 3.55 -13.96 -0.80
C ARG A 465 4.15 -14.79 -1.95
N ARG A 466 5.48 -14.75 -2.13
CA ARG A 466 6.16 -15.57 -3.16
C ARG A 466 6.00 -17.06 -2.89
N THR A 467 6.19 -17.46 -1.64
CA THR A 467 6.03 -18.85 -1.20
C THR A 467 4.60 -19.32 -1.44
N TYR A 468 3.61 -18.50 -1.07
CA TYR A 468 2.20 -18.77 -1.29
C TYR A 468 1.82 -18.90 -2.77
N ALA A 469 2.38 -18.06 -3.64
CA ALA A 469 2.13 -18.13 -5.08
C ALA A 469 2.68 -19.42 -5.69
N ALA A 470 3.84 -19.89 -5.22
CA ALA A 470 4.46 -21.13 -5.69
C ALA A 470 3.77 -22.38 -5.14
N ASP A 471 3.56 -22.43 -3.83
CA ASP A 471 2.93 -23.52 -3.10
C ASP A 471 2.27 -22.99 -1.82
N PRO A 472 0.93 -22.80 -1.79
CA PRO A 472 0.22 -22.37 -0.60
C PRO A 472 0.50 -23.26 0.62
N ASP A 473 0.65 -24.57 0.43
CA ASP A 473 0.83 -25.54 1.53
C ASP A 473 2.24 -25.50 2.14
N ALA A 474 3.19 -24.80 1.51
CA ALA A 474 4.50 -24.54 2.09
C ALA A 474 4.43 -23.59 3.30
N LEU A 475 3.39 -22.76 3.41
CA LEU A 475 3.16 -21.90 4.57
C LEU A 475 2.48 -22.65 5.73
N SER A 476 2.59 -22.13 6.96
CA SER A 476 1.78 -22.63 8.08
C SER A 476 0.32 -22.21 7.93
N ASP A 477 -0.61 -22.95 8.56
CA ASP A 477 -2.03 -22.57 8.58
C ASP A 477 -2.25 -21.16 9.13
N ALA A 478 -1.47 -20.78 10.15
CA ALA A 478 -1.51 -19.44 10.75
C ALA A 478 -1.04 -18.36 9.75
N ALA A 479 0.05 -18.61 9.04
CA ALA A 479 0.54 -17.67 8.01
C ALA A 479 -0.45 -17.54 6.85
N ARG A 480 -1.01 -18.67 6.38
CA ARG A 480 -2.03 -18.67 5.32
C ARG A 480 -3.27 -17.86 5.70
N ALA A 481 -3.73 -17.98 6.95
CA ALA A 481 -4.89 -17.23 7.43
C ALA A 481 -4.72 -15.70 7.35
N VAL A 482 -3.47 -15.21 7.27
CA VAL A 482 -3.14 -13.79 7.06
C VAL A 482 -2.85 -13.49 5.59
N VAL A 483 -1.99 -14.29 4.95
CA VAL A 483 -1.51 -14.04 3.58
C VAL A 483 -2.63 -14.17 2.56
N GLU A 484 -3.49 -15.17 2.65
CA GLU A 484 -4.51 -15.41 1.63
C GLU A 484 -5.56 -14.29 1.53
N PRO A 485 -6.19 -13.82 2.64
CA PRO A 485 -7.07 -12.67 2.58
C PRO A 485 -6.38 -11.39 2.07
N TRP A 486 -5.11 -11.20 2.46
CA TRP A 486 -4.34 -10.05 2.01
C TRP A 486 -4.09 -10.13 0.49
N CYS A 487 -3.60 -11.26 -0.02
CA CYS A 487 -3.42 -11.48 -1.45
C CYS A 487 -4.73 -11.35 -2.23
N ARG A 488 -5.88 -11.78 -1.66
CA ARG A 488 -7.20 -11.61 -2.28
C ARG A 488 -7.58 -10.14 -2.44
N GLU A 489 -7.35 -9.33 -1.41
CA GLU A 489 -7.61 -7.88 -1.49
C GLU A 489 -6.69 -7.20 -2.50
N LEU A 490 -5.40 -7.57 -2.54
CA LEU A 490 -4.47 -7.05 -3.56
C LEU A 490 -4.83 -7.52 -4.97
N ALA A 491 -5.29 -8.75 -5.16
CA ALA A 491 -5.74 -9.27 -6.45
C ALA A 491 -6.95 -8.50 -6.99
N ALA A 492 -7.84 -8.03 -6.11
CA ALA A 492 -8.98 -7.17 -6.50
C ALA A 492 -8.54 -5.75 -6.89
N ARG A 493 -7.46 -5.23 -6.30
CA ARG A 493 -6.91 -3.90 -6.60
C ARG A 493 -6.07 -3.88 -7.88
N ASP A 494 -5.23 -4.90 -8.06
CA ASP A 494 -4.16 -4.93 -9.06
C ASP A 494 -4.56 -5.71 -10.33
N VAL A 495 -5.78 -5.48 -10.84
CA VAL A 495 -6.34 -6.24 -11.97
C VAL A 495 -5.80 -5.72 -13.31
N GLY A 496 -5.11 -6.60 -14.05
CA GLY A 496 -4.67 -6.32 -15.41
C GLY A 496 -5.82 -6.36 -16.42
N SER A 497 -5.56 -5.92 -17.66
CA SER A 497 -6.59 -5.90 -18.70
C SER A 497 -6.05 -6.18 -20.10
N ILE A 498 -6.94 -6.61 -21.00
CA ILE A 498 -6.70 -6.74 -22.44
C ILE A 498 -7.88 -6.11 -23.18
N GLY A 499 -7.62 -5.37 -24.26
CA GLY A 499 -8.67 -4.80 -25.11
C GLY A 499 -9.29 -3.49 -24.62
N ASN A 500 -8.91 -2.97 -23.45
CA ASN A 500 -9.27 -1.60 -23.04
C ASN A 500 -8.83 -0.61 -24.13
N PRO A 501 -9.68 0.31 -24.62
CA PRO A 501 -9.23 1.28 -25.61
C PRO A 501 -8.07 2.09 -25.02
N PRO A 502 -6.98 2.30 -25.79
CA PRO A 502 -6.00 3.30 -25.42
C PRO A 502 -6.70 4.67 -25.29
N ASP A 503 -6.08 5.63 -24.61
CA ASP A 503 -6.56 7.01 -24.63
C ASP A 503 -6.88 7.41 -26.08
N ALA A 504 -7.90 8.25 -26.29
CA ALA A 504 -8.61 8.51 -27.57
C ALA A 504 -7.73 8.80 -28.82
N HIS A 505 -6.42 8.93 -28.67
CA HIS A 505 -5.45 9.23 -29.71
C HIS A 505 -5.05 8.03 -30.61
N PHE A 506 -5.55 6.81 -30.35
CA PHE A 506 -5.09 5.60 -31.06
C PHE A 506 -6.21 4.64 -31.52
N GLU A 507 -7.25 5.14 -32.18
CA GLU A 507 -8.33 4.29 -32.76
C GLU A 507 -7.82 3.15 -33.68
N THR A 508 -6.64 3.35 -34.28
CA THR A 508 -5.98 2.37 -35.16
C THR A 508 -5.21 1.27 -34.42
N HIS A 509 -5.14 1.33 -33.09
CA HIS A 509 -4.42 0.38 -32.25
C HIS A 509 -5.38 -0.44 -31.37
N ALA A 510 -4.94 -1.64 -31.03
CA ALA A 510 -5.54 -2.49 -30.04
C ALA A 510 -4.61 -2.57 -28.82
N THR A 511 -5.16 -2.45 -27.62
CA THR A 511 -4.43 -2.72 -26.38
C THR A 511 -4.31 -4.23 -26.19
N LEU A 512 -3.09 -4.74 -26.28
CA LEU A 512 -2.79 -6.15 -26.16
C LEU A 512 -2.73 -6.60 -24.70
N ILE A 513 -2.19 -5.75 -23.83
CA ILE A 513 -2.20 -5.96 -22.38
C ILE A 513 -1.97 -4.62 -21.67
N GLY A 514 -2.65 -4.42 -20.55
CA GLY A 514 -2.46 -3.33 -19.61
C GLY A 514 -2.24 -3.90 -18.21
N LEU A 515 -1.09 -3.59 -17.61
CA LEU A 515 -0.67 -4.09 -16.31
C LEU A 515 -0.48 -2.91 -15.35
N PRO A 516 -1.12 -2.91 -14.18
CA PRO A 516 -0.82 -1.91 -13.15
C PRO A 516 0.50 -2.25 -12.46
N SER A 517 1.18 -1.24 -11.93
CA SER A 517 2.10 -1.44 -10.81
C SER A 517 1.35 -2.23 -9.74
N SER A 518 1.95 -3.25 -9.14
CA SER A 518 1.21 -4.23 -8.34
C SER A 518 1.95 -4.64 -7.08
N ALA A 519 1.29 -4.50 -5.94
CA ALA A 519 1.79 -4.99 -4.66
C ALA A 519 1.65 -6.51 -4.55
N LEU A 520 0.69 -7.12 -5.26
CA LEU A 520 0.57 -8.58 -5.35
C LEU A 520 1.71 -9.19 -6.19
N MET A 521 2.00 -8.61 -7.35
CA MET A 521 3.08 -9.12 -8.20
C MET A 521 4.45 -8.73 -7.64
N GLY A 522 4.51 -7.63 -6.88
CA GLY A 522 5.75 -7.12 -6.31
C GLY A 522 6.55 -6.25 -7.28
N TRP A 523 5.94 -5.75 -8.36
CA TRP A 523 6.58 -4.89 -9.35
C TRP A 523 6.05 -3.45 -9.30
N ALA A 524 6.89 -2.51 -9.73
CA ALA A 524 6.51 -1.15 -10.11
C ALA A 524 7.17 -0.78 -11.44
N PHE A 525 6.48 0.02 -12.27
CA PHE A 525 6.96 0.47 -13.57
C PHE A 525 7.67 1.84 -13.46
N GLY A 526 8.76 1.89 -12.67
CA GLY A 526 9.35 3.17 -12.27
C GLY A 526 8.34 3.98 -11.43
N ASP A 527 8.12 5.24 -11.80
CA ASP A 527 7.10 6.11 -11.18
C ASP A 527 5.71 5.97 -11.83
N ALA A 528 5.55 5.08 -12.81
CA ALA A 528 4.28 4.89 -13.50
C ALA A 528 3.36 3.91 -12.77
N ASP A 529 2.07 4.22 -12.74
CA ASP A 529 1.03 3.38 -12.14
C ASP A 529 0.60 2.25 -13.08
N ARG A 530 0.82 2.38 -14.39
CA ARG A 530 0.49 1.33 -15.37
C ARG A 530 1.45 1.26 -16.56
N LEU A 531 1.64 0.05 -17.07
CA LEU A 531 2.20 -0.27 -18.38
C LEU A 531 1.08 -0.73 -19.31
N ALA A 532 0.95 -0.13 -20.49
CA ALA A 532 0.05 -0.59 -21.55
C ALA A 532 0.83 -0.88 -22.83
N LEU A 533 0.57 -2.04 -23.43
CA LEU A 533 1.13 -2.43 -24.73
C LEU A 533 0.05 -2.32 -25.79
N VAL A 534 0.33 -1.51 -26.80
CA VAL A 534 -0.59 -1.29 -27.92
C VAL A 534 0.06 -1.74 -29.22
N LEU A 535 -0.74 -2.27 -30.13
CA LEU A 535 -0.30 -2.71 -31.46
C LEU A 535 -1.30 -2.24 -32.51
N ARG A 536 -0.81 -1.86 -33.68
CA ARG A 536 -1.68 -1.49 -34.79
C ARG A 536 -2.61 -2.65 -35.14
N LYS A 537 -3.90 -2.38 -35.31
CA LYS A 537 -4.91 -3.39 -35.69
C LYS A 537 -4.51 -4.13 -36.98
N ALA A 538 -3.87 -3.44 -37.93
CA ALA A 538 -3.36 -4.04 -39.15
C ALA A 538 -2.24 -5.07 -38.89
N ASP A 539 -1.32 -4.80 -37.97
CA ASP A 539 -0.25 -5.74 -37.61
C ASP A 539 -0.83 -6.93 -36.83
N LEU A 540 -1.77 -6.68 -35.93
CA LEU A 540 -2.52 -7.72 -35.21
C LEU A 540 -3.27 -8.66 -36.18
N ALA A 541 -3.93 -8.09 -37.20
CA ALA A 541 -4.63 -8.86 -38.23
C ALA A 541 -3.69 -9.76 -39.04
N MET A 542 -2.43 -9.35 -39.21
CA MET A 542 -1.38 -10.13 -39.87
C MET A 542 -0.65 -11.09 -38.92
N GLY A 543 -0.99 -11.12 -37.63
CA GLY A 543 -0.28 -11.92 -36.61
C GLY A 543 1.15 -11.43 -36.33
N ARG A 544 1.43 -10.16 -36.58
CA ARG A 544 2.76 -9.55 -36.41
C ARG A 544 2.89 -8.88 -35.05
N PHE A 545 3.62 -9.53 -34.14
CA PHE A 545 3.86 -9.04 -32.78
C PHE A 545 5.22 -8.34 -32.61
N ASP A 546 5.96 -8.11 -33.70
CA ASP A 546 7.34 -7.60 -33.67
C ASP A 546 7.47 -6.10 -33.32
N ARG A 547 6.36 -5.37 -33.19
CA ARG A 547 6.37 -3.89 -33.05
C ARG A 547 5.31 -3.36 -32.07
N PRO A 548 5.24 -3.86 -30.82
CA PRO A 548 4.37 -3.25 -29.82
C PRO A 548 4.91 -1.87 -29.43
N LEU A 549 4.01 -0.95 -29.07
CA LEU A 549 4.36 0.31 -28.44
C LEU A 549 4.04 0.21 -26.94
N ALA A 550 5.03 0.50 -26.11
CA ALA A 550 4.85 0.62 -24.67
C ALA A 550 4.37 2.03 -24.31
N GLN A 551 3.36 2.11 -23.44
CA GLN A 551 2.83 3.35 -22.88
C GLN A 551 2.85 3.25 -21.36
N PHE A 552 3.29 4.31 -20.71
CA PHE A 552 3.35 4.42 -19.26
C PHE A 552 2.36 5.50 -18.81
N GLY A 553 1.43 5.12 -17.94
CA GLY A 553 0.45 6.04 -17.38
C GLY A 553 0.70 6.27 -15.89
N THR A 554 0.44 7.50 -15.44
CA THR A 554 0.19 7.85 -14.04
C THR A 554 -1.29 7.71 -13.72
#